data_AF-A0A543IV86-F1
#
_entry.id   AF-A0A543IV86-F1
#
_cell.length_a   1.000
_cell.length_b   1.000
_cell.length_c   1.000
_cell.angle_alpha   90.00
_cell.angle_beta   90.00
_cell.angle_gamma   90.00
#
_symmetry.space_group_name_H-M   'P 1'
#
loop_
_entity.id
_entity.type
_entity.pdbx_description
1 polymer ?
#
loop_
_entity_poly.entity_id
_entity_poly.type
_entity_poly.pdbx_seq_one_letter_code
_entity_poly.pdbx_strand_id
1 'polypeptide(L)'
;MDGTPKPSGAKAPERNPAPTKGPEATGVGTGPGRVLVAVYAFFSLAAGARAGVQLATRFAEAPVAYSLSAFAALVYVILTVALIRGARRTALVACLIELTGVLVVGTLSLFVPEAFPRATVWSAYGGGYLFIPLVLPVLGLYWLFRNRSAG
;
A
#
# COMPACT_ATOMS: atom_id res chain seq x y z
N MET A 1 17.84 6.53 -85.21
CA MET A 1 18.64 5.74 -84.27
C MET A 1 19.79 6.64 -83.89
N ASP A 2 19.93 7.20 -82.68
CA ASP A 2 19.55 6.70 -81.36
C ASP A 2 19.05 7.82 -80.44
N GLY A 3 17.93 7.55 -79.77
CA GLY A 3 17.47 8.31 -78.62
C GLY A 3 18.12 7.75 -77.36
N THR A 4 19.00 8.53 -76.74
CA THR A 4 19.53 8.19 -75.42
C THR A 4 18.47 8.45 -74.34
N PRO A 5 18.07 7.47 -73.51
CA PRO A 5 17.09 7.69 -72.46
C PRO A 5 17.71 8.43 -71.27
N LYS A 6 16.98 9.41 -70.75
CA LYS A 6 17.23 10.08 -69.46
C LYS A 6 16.98 9.08 -68.33
N PRO A 7 17.91 8.86 -67.37
CA PRO A 7 17.64 7.99 -66.24
C PRO A 7 16.57 8.62 -65.32
N SER A 8 15.46 7.89 -65.18
CA SER A 8 14.34 8.20 -64.28
C SER A 8 14.81 8.17 -62.83
N GLY A 9 14.42 9.20 -62.07
CA GLY A 9 14.79 9.37 -60.67
C GLY A 9 14.35 8.17 -59.82
N ALA A 10 15.30 7.52 -59.17
CA ALA A 10 15.02 6.56 -58.11
C ALA A 10 14.31 7.28 -56.96
N LYS A 11 13.04 6.92 -56.72
CA LYS A 11 12.29 7.31 -55.52
C LYS A 11 13.05 6.79 -54.29
N ALA A 12 13.41 7.70 -53.38
CA ALA A 12 13.94 7.33 -52.07
C ALA A 12 12.93 6.43 -51.33
N PRO A 13 13.38 5.42 -50.56
CA PRO A 13 12.48 4.59 -49.79
C PRO A 13 11.77 5.45 -48.74
N GLU A 14 10.44 5.48 -48.82
CA GLU A 14 9.57 6.12 -47.84
C GLU A 14 9.79 5.43 -46.49
N ARG A 15 10.46 6.14 -45.58
CA ARG A 15 10.73 5.65 -44.22
C ARG A 15 9.40 5.63 -43.47
N ASN A 16 8.81 4.44 -43.39
CA ASN A 16 7.62 4.21 -42.58
C ASN A 16 7.96 4.60 -41.12
N PRO A 17 7.22 5.53 -40.48
CA PRO A 17 7.46 5.83 -39.08
C PRO A 17 7.20 4.56 -38.27
N ALA A 18 8.20 4.14 -37.49
CA ALA A 18 8.03 3.04 -36.54
C ALA A 18 6.81 3.33 -35.65
N PRO A 19 6.01 2.32 -35.28
CA PRO A 19 4.87 2.54 -34.40
C PRO A 19 5.40 3.16 -33.10
N THR A 20 5.06 4.42 -32.87
CA THR A 20 5.22 5.08 -31.58
C THR A 20 4.45 4.23 -30.59
N LYS A 21 5.19 3.44 -29.80
CA LYS A 21 4.65 2.80 -28.60
C LYS A 21 4.00 3.93 -27.80
N GLY A 22 2.67 3.94 -27.77
CA GLY A 22 1.91 4.85 -26.91
C GLY A 22 2.42 4.72 -25.48
N PRO A 23 2.27 5.76 -24.63
CA PRO A 23 2.78 5.74 -23.27
C PRO A 23 2.34 4.44 -22.61
N GLU A 24 3.32 3.57 -22.40
CA GLU A 24 3.16 2.30 -21.73
C GLU A 24 2.65 2.69 -20.35
N ALA A 25 1.34 2.58 -20.16
CA ALA A 25 0.73 2.72 -18.86
C ALA A 25 1.56 1.80 -17.97
N THR A 26 2.31 2.39 -17.04
CA THR A 26 3.13 1.69 -16.06
C THR A 26 2.16 1.04 -15.08
N GLY A 27 1.39 0.09 -15.60
CA GLY A 27 0.53 -0.81 -14.87
C GLY A 27 1.45 -1.58 -13.95
N VAL A 28 1.15 -1.48 -12.66
CA VAL A 28 1.89 -2.07 -11.55
C VAL A 28 2.38 -3.46 -11.94
N GLY A 29 3.68 -3.52 -12.26
CA GLY A 29 4.36 -4.73 -12.69
C GLY A 29 4.12 -5.85 -11.69
N THR A 30 3.91 -7.06 -12.20
CA THR A 30 3.75 -8.28 -11.41
C THR A 30 4.93 -8.44 -10.44
N GLY A 31 4.68 -8.32 -9.13
CA GLY A 31 5.71 -8.42 -8.12
C GLY A 31 5.18 -8.44 -6.68
N PRO A 32 6.04 -8.75 -5.69
CA PRO A 32 5.68 -8.87 -4.27
C PRO A 32 5.03 -7.60 -3.68
N GLY A 33 5.28 -6.42 -4.27
CA GLY A 33 4.61 -5.18 -3.89
C GLY A 33 3.08 -5.20 -4.09
N ARG A 34 2.56 -5.93 -5.09
CA ARG A 34 1.09 -6.07 -5.28
C ARG A 34 0.45 -6.89 -4.17
N VAL A 35 1.12 -7.93 -3.69
CA VAL A 35 0.64 -8.74 -2.57
C VAL A 35 0.59 -7.88 -1.31
N LEU A 36 1.63 -7.10 -1.03
CA LEU A 36 1.65 -6.18 0.11
C LEU A 36 0.48 -5.19 0.06
N VAL A 37 0.26 -4.54 -1.11
CA VAL A 37 -0.87 -3.62 -1.31
C VAL A 37 -2.21 -4.32 -1.15
N ALA A 38 -2.38 -5.52 -1.71
CA ALA A 38 -3.64 -6.26 -1.62
C ALA A 38 -3.96 -6.65 -0.18
N VAL A 39 -2.96 -7.10 0.58
CA VAL A 39 -3.14 -7.44 2.00
C VAL A 39 -3.47 -6.19 2.81
N TYR A 40 -2.77 -5.06 2.60
CA TYR A 40 -3.13 -3.80 3.25
C TYR A 40 -4.54 -3.32 2.88
N ALA A 41 -4.95 -3.42 1.62
CA ALA A 41 -6.28 -3.01 1.17
C ALA A 41 -7.37 -3.87 1.84
N PHE A 42 -7.18 -5.19 1.86
CA PHE A 42 -8.10 -6.12 2.52
C PHE A 42 -8.17 -5.85 4.02
N PHE A 43 -7.01 -5.68 4.66
CA PHE A 43 -6.92 -5.47 6.09
C PHE A 43 -7.54 -4.13 6.51
N SER A 44 -7.30 -3.07 5.74
CA SER A 44 -7.96 -1.76 5.88
C SER A 44 -9.47 -1.89 5.89
N LEU A 45 -10.03 -2.62 4.91
CA LEU A 45 -11.47 -2.79 4.76
C LEU A 45 -12.06 -3.59 5.92
N ALA A 46 -11.43 -4.72 6.28
CA ALA A 46 -11.89 -5.58 7.36
C ALA A 46 -11.84 -4.87 8.73
N ALA A 47 -10.72 -4.21 9.03
CA ALA A 47 -10.54 -3.43 10.25
C ALA A 47 -11.52 -2.25 10.30
N GLY A 48 -11.68 -1.53 9.19
CA GLY A 48 -12.58 -0.39 9.07
C GLY A 48 -14.05 -0.77 9.24
N ALA A 49 -14.50 -1.85 8.59
CA ALA A 49 -15.87 -2.34 8.75
C ALA A 49 -16.18 -2.74 10.19
N ARG A 50 -15.27 -3.51 10.83
CA ARG A 50 -15.40 -3.87 12.25
C ARG A 50 -15.43 -2.64 13.15
N ALA A 51 -14.46 -1.74 13.00
CA ALA A 51 -14.35 -0.55 13.84
C ALA A 51 -15.56 0.36 13.65
N GLY A 52 -16.06 0.53 12.42
CA GLY A 52 -17.25 1.32 12.11
C GLY A 52 -18.50 0.80 12.81
N VAL A 53 -18.75 -0.51 12.76
CA VAL A 53 -19.87 -1.13 13.49
C VAL A 53 -19.72 -0.90 15.00
N GLN A 54 -18.52 -1.08 15.54
CA GLN A 54 -18.26 -0.91 16.97
C GLN A 54 -18.45 0.54 17.42
N LEU A 55 -17.97 1.51 16.63
CA LEU A 55 -18.12 2.93 16.90
C LEU A 55 -19.61 3.35 16.82
N ALA A 56 -20.36 2.84 15.85
CA ALA A 56 -21.76 3.20 15.67
C ALA A 56 -22.70 2.60 16.73
N THR A 57 -22.40 1.39 17.21
CA THR A 57 -23.34 0.63 18.06
C THR A 57 -22.93 0.56 19.52
N ARG A 58 -21.64 0.70 19.81
CA ARG A 58 -21.05 0.26 21.09
C ARG A 58 -19.98 1.21 21.62
N PHE A 59 -19.87 2.44 21.11
CA PHE A 59 -18.76 3.34 21.45
C PHE A 59 -18.47 3.45 22.96
N ALA A 60 -19.52 3.59 23.78
CA ALA A 60 -19.39 3.77 25.23
C ALA A 60 -18.82 2.53 25.96
N GLU A 61 -18.85 1.34 25.37
CA GLU A 61 -18.32 0.13 26.00
C GLU A 61 -16.79 0.12 26.07
N ALA A 62 -16.13 0.69 25.07
CA ALA A 62 -14.66 0.71 24.98
C ALA A 62 -14.18 1.82 24.03
N PRO A 63 -14.39 3.10 24.38
CA PRO A 63 -14.17 4.22 23.48
C PRO A 63 -12.72 4.27 22.97
N VAL A 64 -11.75 4.09 23.87
CA VAL A 64 -10.32 4.05 23.51
C VAL A 64 -10.02 2.94 22.51
N ALA A 65 -10.51 1.72 22.76
CA ALA A 65 -10.21 0.57 21.91
C ALA A 65 -10.81 0.71 20.51
N TYR A 66 -12.03 1.21 20.42
CA TYR A 66 -12.73 1.41 19.15
C TYR A 66 -12.15 2.59 18.38
N SER A 67 -11.78 3.69 19.04
CA SER A 67 -11.06 4.80 18.41
C SER A 67 -9.69 4.39 17.88
N LEU A 68 -8.91 3.61 18.63
CA LEU A 68 -7.61 3.10 18.17
C LEU A 68 -7.77 2.17 16.96
N SER A 69 -8.81 1.34 16.94
CA SER A 69 -9.09 0.47 15.79
C SER A 69 -9.52 1.25 14.55
N ALA A 70 -10.32 2.31 14.72
CA ALA A 70 -10.69 3.21 13.64
C ALA A 70 -9.48 3.99 13.11
N PHE A 71 -8.62 4.47 14.01
CA PHE A 71 -7.36 5.13 13.66
C PHE A 71 -6.43 4.17 12.89
N ALA A 72 -6.27 2.93 13.35
CA ALA A 72 -5.49 1.91 12.64
C ALA A 72 -6.02 1.69 11.22
N ALA A 73 -7.34 1.54 11.06
CA ALA A 73 -7.96 1.40 9.74
C ALA A 73 -7.64 2.60 8.82
N LEU A 74 -7.68 3.83 9.34
CA LEU A 74 -7.29 5.02 8.57
C LEU A 74 -5.82 4.98 8.16
N VAL A 75 -4.92 4.62 9.07
CA VAL A 75 -3.48 4.46 8.76
C VAL A 75 -3.28 3.43 7.65
N TYR A 76 -3.99 2.31 7.68
CA TYR A 76 -3.90 1.29 6.64
C TYR A 76 -4.40 1.77 5.28
N VAL A 77 -5.48 2.56 5.25
CA VAL A 77 -5.96 3.19 4.01
C VAL A 77 -4.91 4.14 3.45
N ILE A 78 -4.35 5.02 4.29
CA ILE A 78 -3.30 5.97 3.88
C ILE A 78 -2.09 5.22 3.34
N LEU A 79 -1.64 4.17 4.03
CA LEU A 79 -0.52 3.35 3.59
C LEU A 79 -0.81 2.65 2.26
N THR A 80 -2.00 2.06 2.11
CA THR A 80 -2.45 1.42 0.87
C THR A 80 -2.41 2.40 -0.29
N VAL A 81 -3.02 3.58 -0.13
CA VAL A 81 -3.06 4.61 -1.17
C VAL A 81 -1.65 5.14 -1.47
N ALA A 82 -0.82 5.33 -0.45
CA ALA A 82 0.55 5.77 -0.64
C ALA A 82 1.39 4.76 -1.43
N LEU A 83 1.25 3.47 -1.16
CA LEU A 83 1.91 2.40 -1.90
C LEU A 83 1.41 2.34 -3.36
N ILE A 84 0.10 2.43 -3.59
CA ILE A 84 -0.49 2.45 -4.93
C ILE A 84 0.03 3.64 -5.75
N ARG A 85 0.10 4.82 -5.14
CA ARG A 85 0.54 6.06 -5.80
C ARG A 85 2.07 6.21 -5.87
N GLY A 86 2.84 5.27 -5.33
CA GLY A 86 4.29 5.41 -5.21
C GLY A 86 4.74 6.56 -4.30
N ALA A 87 3.87 7.06 -3.42
CA ALA A 87 4.13 8.16 -2.50
C ALA A 87 5.00 7.71 -1.33
N ARG A 88 6.29 7.51 -1.62
CA ARG A 88 7.26 6.86 -0.73
C ARG A 88 7.37 7.47 0.67
N ARG A 89 7.42 8.80 0.79
CA ARG A 89 7.51 9.48 2.09
C ARG A 89 6.29 9.19 2.95
N THR A 90 5.10 9.30 2.35
CA THR A 90 3.83 8.99 3.02
C THR A 90 3.76 7.51 3.43
N ALA A 91 4.17 6.59 2.55
CA ALA A 91 4.20 5.17 2.86
C ALA A 91 5.17 4.85 4.01
N LEU A 92 6.36 5.47 4.05
CA LEU A 92 7.31 5.32 5.15
C LEU A 92 6.73 5.82 6.47
N VAL A 93 6.15 7.02 6.48
CA VAL A 93 5.54 7.60 7.69
C VAL A 93 4.38 6.72 8.18
N ALA A 94 3.49 6.29 7.29
CA ALA A 94 2.38 5.43 7.67
C ALA A 94 2.83 4.05 8.19
N CYS A 95 3.86 3.43 7.58
CA CYS A 95 4.46 2.19 8.11
C CYS A 95 5.06 2.40 9.51
N LEU A 96 5.74 3.52 9.76
CA LEU A 96 6.31 3.82 11.07
C LEU A 96 5.24 4.06 12.13
N ILE A 97 4.15 4.76 11.77
CA ILE A 97 2.99 4.96 12.64
C ILE A 97 2.37 3.61 12.99
N GLU A 98 2.14 2.76 11.99
CA GLU A 98 1.61 1.41 12.20
C GLU A 98 2.51 0.57 13.11
N LEU A 99 3.81 0.52 12.83
CA LEU A 99 4.77 -0.23 13.63
C LEU A 99 4.83 0.29 15.07
N THR A 100 4.82 1.61 15.25
CA THR A 100 4.81 2.22 16.59
C THR A 100 3.50 1.90 17.30
N GLY A 101 2.37 2.00 16.60
CA GLY A 101 1.04 1.70 17.13
C GLY A 101 0.94 0.25 17.60
N VAL A 102 1.35 -0.72 16.78
CA VAL A 102 1.28 -2.14 17.15
C VAL A 102 2.20 -2.49 18.32
N LEU A 103 3.38 -1.87 18.41
CA LEU A 103 4.30 -2.10 19.53
C LEU A 103 3.79 -1.44 20.82
N VAL A 104 3.38 -0.18 20.77
CA VAL A 104 2.91 0.57 21.95
C VAL A 104 1.58 0.01 22.45
N VAL A 105 0.56 -0.09 21.60
CA VAL A 105 -0.75 -0.59 21.99
C VAL A 105 -0.71 -2.09 22.29
N GLY A 106 0.08 -2.86 21.56
CA GLY A 106 0.33 -4.27 21.86
C GLY A 106 0.90 -4.46 23.26
N THR A 107 1.97 -3.73 23.60
CA THR A 107 2.57 -3.75 24.93
C THR A 107 1.58 -3.29 26.01
N LEU A 108 0.97 -2.11 25.84
CA LEU A 108 0.03 -1.56 26.83
C LEU A 108 -1.16 -2.49 27.07
N SER A 109 -1.66 -3.17 26.03
CA SER A 109 -2.77 -4.11 26.19
C SER A 109 -2.44 -5.36 27.01
N LEU A 110 -1.15 -5.70 27.15
CA LEU A 110 -0.69 -6.82 27.98
C LEU A 110 -0.41 -6.39 29.42
N PHE A 111 0.15 -5.19 29.62
CA PHE A 111 0.54 -4.69 30.94
C PHE A 111 -0.58 -3.94 31.67
N VAL A 112 -1.52 -3.33 30.94
CA VAL A 112 -2.63 -2.55 31.49
C VAL A 112 -3.95 -3.01 30.84
N PRO A 113 -4.38 -4.26 31.07
CA PRO A 113 -5.56 -4.82 30.43
C PRO A 113 -6.85 -4.05 30.75
N GLU A 114 -6.94 -3.43 31.94
CA GLU A 114 -8.07 -2.60 32.35
C GLU A 114 -8.32 -1.39 31.43
N ALA A 115 -7.27 -0.88 30.78
CA ALA A 115 -7.39 0.22 29.81
C ALA A 115 -7.95 -0.26 28.45
N PHE A 116 -8.01 -1.57 28.23
CA PHE A 116 -8.50 -2.20 27.00
C PHE A 116 -9.57 -3.26 27.29
N PRO A 117 -10.78 -2.87 27.73
CA PRO A 117 -11.89 -3.80 27.96
C PRO A 117 -12.27 -4.61 26.70
N ARG A 118 -11.88 -4.11 25.52
CA ARG A 118 -12.03 -4.75 24.22
C ARG A 118 -10.71 -4.69 23.48
N ALA A 119 -10.40 -5.76 22.75
CA ALA A 119 -9.21 -5.81 21.91
C ALA A 119 -9.31 -4.85 20.71
N THR A 120 -8.23 -4.10 20.49
CA THR A 120 -7.99 -3.32 19.28
C THR A 120 -7.38 -4.18 18.18
N VAL A 121 -7.21 -3.61 16.99
CA VAL A 121 -6.42 -4.25 15.92
C VAL A 121 -4.96 -4.49 16.33
N TRP A 122 -4.42 -3.66 17.21
CA TRP A 122 -3.03 -3.70 17.66
C TRP A 122 -2.81 -4.45 18.98
N SER A 123 -3.88 -4.84 19.68
CA SER A 123 -3.78 -5.54 20.97
C SER A 123 -3.02 -6.85 20.83
N ALA A 124 -2.17 -7.16 21.82
CA ALA A 124 -1.24 -8.29 21.80
C ALA A 124 -0.47 -8.41 20.47
N TYR A 125 0.01 -7.27 19.96
CA TYR A 125 0.74 -7.16 18.69
C TYR A 125 -0.06 -7.63 17.46
N GLY A 126 -1.39 -7.56 17.52
CA GLY A 126 -2.26 -8.08 16.47
C GLY A 126 -2.50 -9.59 16.55
N GLY A 127 -2.38 -10.20 17.73
CA GLY A 127 -2.60 -11.64 17.92
C GLY A 127 -3.97 -12.13 17.44
N GLY A 128 -5.01 -11.30 17.55
CA GLY A 128 -6.35 -11.59 16.98
C GLY A 128 -6.42 -11.61 15.45
N TYR A 129 -5.32 -11.25 14.78
CA TYR A 129 -5.18 -11.14 13.34
C TYR A 129 -3.92 -11.87 12.85
N LEU A 130 -3.50 -12.94 13.53
CA LEU A 130 -2.32 -13.74 13.16
C LEU A 130 -1.03 -12.90 13.07
N PHE A 131 -0.90 -11.86 13.90
CA PHE A 131 0.23 -10.93 13.91
C PHE A 131 0.46 -10.18 12.60
N ILE A 132 -0.54 -10.16 11.70
CA ILE A 132 -0.51 -9.40 10.44
C ILE A 132 -0.14 -7.92 10.69
N PRO A 133 -0.74 -7.20 11.67
CA PRO A 133 -0.35 -5.82 11.99
C PRO A 133 1.11 -5.60 12.39
N LEU A 134 1.79 -6.64 12.86
CA LEU A 134 3.20 -6.56 13.24
C LEU A 134 4.11 -6.86 12.04
N VAL A 135 3.75 -7.86 11.24
CA VAL A 135 4.57 -8.34 10.11
C VAL A 135 4.52 -7.37 8.93
N LEU A 136 3.33 -6.87 8.58
CA LEU A 136 3.14 -6.00 7.42
C LEU A 136 3.98 -4.72 7.42
N PRO A 137 4.08 -3.94 8.51
CA PRO A 137 4.89 -2.71 8.48
C PRO A 137 6.37 -3.02 8.38
N VAL A 138 6.85 -4.13 8.94
CA VAL A 138 8.25 -4.57 8.76
C VAL A 138 8.54 -4.91 7.31
N LEU A 139 7.64 -5.67 6.65
CA LEU A 139 7.76 -5.97 5.22
C LEU A 139 7.66 -4.71 4.36
N GLY A 140 6.76 -3.78 4.71
CA GLY A 140 6.59 -2.50 4.05
C GLY A 140 7.84 -1.64 4.12
N LEU A 141 8.43 -1.49 5.31
CA LEU A 141 9.70 -0.79 5.51
C LEU A 141 10.82 -1.45 4.73
N TYR A 142 10.97 -2.78 4.82
CA TYR A 142 11.98 -3.53 4.08
C TYR A 142 11.88 -3.29 2.57
N TRP A 143 10.68 -3.41 2.00
CA TRP A 143 10.43 -3.14 0.59
C TRP A 143 10.73 -1.68 0.22
N LEU A 144 10.26 -0.74 1.04
CA LEU A 144 10.53 0.68 0.85
C LEU A 144 12.02 0.98 0.94
N PHE A 145 12.83 0.28 1.75
CA PHE A 145 14.29 0.49 1.80
C PHE A 145 15.01 -0.14 0.61
N ARG A 146 14.62 -1.35 0.19
CA ARG A 146 15.22 -2.07 -0.95
C ARG A 146 15.08 -1.28 -2.26
N ASN A 147 13.93 -0.65 -2.47
CA ASN A 147 13.65 0.15 -3.66
C ASN A 147 14.29 1.57 -3.59
N ARG A 148 15.21 1.86 -2.65
CA ARG A 148 16.03 3.09 -2.64
C ARG A 148 17.21 3.02 -3.59
N SER A 149 17.75 1.81 -3.81
CA SER A 149 19.01 1.61 -4.53
C SER A 149 18.87 1.46 -6.05
N ALA A 150 17.65 1.59 -6.58
CA ALA A 150 17.34 1.43 -8.00
C ALA A 150 16.89 2.75 -8.66
N GLY A 151 17.13 3.90 -8.01
CA GLY A 151 16.82 5.23 -8.50
C GLY A 151 18.00 6.17 -8.34
#